data_AF-A0A842LBN8-F1
#
_entry.id   AF-A0A842LBN8-F1
#
_cell.length_a   1.000
_cell.length_b   1.000
_cell.length_c   1.000
_cell.angle_alpha   90.00
_cell.angle_beta   90.00
_cell.angle_gamma   90.00
#
_symmetry.space_group_name_H-M   'P 1'
#
loop_
_entity.id
_entity.type
_entity.pdbx_description
1 polymer ?
#
loop_
_entity_poly.entity_id
_entity_poly.type
_entity_poly.pdbx_seq_one_letter_code
_entity_poly.pdbx_strand_id
1 'polypeptide(L)'
;YLEGDHKARLAIDTMAMTITMEIWGLISIADKIDGIVLTGSMGAMKEPINFYDILKRQLNCPVTVHRLPATSGSLGSAQIARDIYNGKKEILGIEVETLP
;
A
#
# COMPACT_ATOMS: atom_id res chain seq x y z
N TYR A 1 -8.87 19.42 8.24
CA TYR A 1 -8.55 19.52 6.80
C TYR A 1 -9.69 20.15 6.02
N LEU A 2 -10.89 19.55 6.00
CA LEU A 2 -12.04 20.06 5.24
C LEU A 2 -12.46 21.49 5.61
N GLU A 3 -12.29 21.88 6.86
CA GLU A 3 -12.58 23.25 7.35
C GLU A 3 -11.40 24.23 7.16
N GLY A 4 -10.39 23.88 6.36
CA GLY A 4 -9.23 24.73 6.11
C GLY A 4 -8.19 24.75 7.23
N ASP A 5 -8.27 23.83 8.20
CA ASP A 5 -7.27 23.71 9.27
C ASP A 5 -5.85 23.51 8.69
N HIS A 6 -5.03 24.55 8.85
CA HIS A 6 -3.66 24.61 8.40
C HIS A 6 -2.77 23.53 9.04
N LYS A 7 -2.98 23.20 10.32
CA LYS A 7 -2.16 22.19 11.00
C LYS A 7 -2.42 20.80 10.42
N ALA A 8 -3.69 20.47 10.19
CA ALA A 8 -4.07 19.22 9.55
C ALA A 8 -3.49 19.12 8.12
N ARG A 9 -3.54 20.21 7.34
CA ARG A 9 -2.95 20.25 6.00
C ARG A 9 -1.43 20.05 6.05
N LEU A 10 -0.73 20.79 6.90
CA LEU A 10 0.71 20.67 7.06
C LEU A 10 1.14 19.25 7.47
N ALA A 11 0.37 18.61 8.37
CA ALA A 11 0.64 17.22 8.77
C ALA A 11 0.53 16.24 7.60
N ILE A 12 -0.50 16.39 6.76
CA ILE A 12 -0.69 15.55 5.57
C ILE A 12 0.41 15.81 4.53
N ASP A 13 0.75 17.08 4.28
CA ASP A 13 1.80 17.45 3.32
C ASP A 13 3.17 16.93 3.79
N THR A 14 3.45 17.01 5.10
CA THR A 14 4.68 16.48 5.71
C THR A 14 4.74 14.96 5.57
N MET A 15 3.63 14.25 5.85
CA MET A 15 3.56 12.81 5.69
C MET A 15 3.76 12.37 4.24
N ALA A 16 3.15 13.07 3.29
CA ALA A 16 3.32 12.77 1.87
C ALA A 16 4.77 12.97 1.42
N MET A 17 5.42 14.04 1.90
CA MET A 17 6.84 14.32 1.64
C MET A 17 7.74 13.20 2.18
N THR A 18 7.57 12.82 3.46
CA THR A 18 8.42 11.79 4.07
C THR A 18 8.26 10.45 3.35
N ILE A 19 7.01 10.03 3.08
CA ILE A 19 6.77 8.77 2.36
C ILE A 19 7.34 8.82 0.93
N THR A 20 7.24 9.96 0.24
CA THR A 20 7.85 10.14 -1.09
C THR A 20 9.37 9.97 -1.02
N MET A 21 10.02 10.55 -0.01
CA MET A 21 11.47 10.41 0.20
C MET A 21 11.87 8.95 0.45
N GLU A 22 11.13 8.25 1.32
CA GLU A 22 11.40 6.83 1.61
C GLU A 22 11.25 5.96 0.35
N ILE A 23 10.20 6.19 -0.44
CA ILE A 23 10.00 5.46 -1.70
C ILE A 23 11.17 5.71 -2.67
N TRP A 24 11.62 6.96 -2.82
CA TRP A 24 12.80 7.27 -3.65
C TRP A 24 14.09 6.64 -3.12
N GLY A 25 14.27 6.61 -1.80
CA GLY A 25 15.37 5.91 -1.15
C GLY A 25 15.37 4.43 -1.53
N LEU A 26 14.23 3.76 -1.42
CA LEU A 26 14.08 2.35 -1.84
C LEU A 26 14.29 2.16 -3.34
N ILE A 27 13.78 3.07 -4.19
CA ILE A 27 14.02 3.04 -5.64
C ILE A 27 15.51 3.11 -5.95
N SER A 28 16.26 3.92 -5.22
CA SER A 28 17.69 4.12 -5.50
C SER A 28 18.57 2.90 -5.19
N ILE A 29 18.10 1.96 -4.36
CA ILE A 29 18.87 0.78 -3.92
C ILE A 29 18.32 -0.53 -4.47
N ALA A 30 17.16 -0.51 -5.12
CA ALA A 30 16.55 -1.71 -5.68
C ALA A 30 17.05 -1.95 -7.11
N ASP A 31 17.46 -3.18 -7.41
CA ASP A 31 17.87 -3.57 -8.78
C ASP A 31 16.72 -3.43 -9.79
N LYS A 32 15.48 -3.69 -9.35
CA LYS A 32 14.28 -3.56 -10.17
C LYS A 32 13.06 -3.29 -9.30
N ILE A 33 12.20 -2.37 -9.75
CA ILE A 33 10.88 -2.12 -9.16
C ILE A 33 9.81 -2.23 -10.23
N ASP A 34 8.91 -3.18 -10.06
CA ASP A 34 7.77 -3.40 -10.96
C ASP A 34 6.61 -2.45 -10.69
N GLY A 35 6.45 -1.99 -9.44
CA GLY A 35 5.33 -1.17 -9.03
C GLY A 35 5.41 -0.70 -7.59
N ILE A 36 4.66 0.34 -7.27
CA ILE A 36 4.44 0.82 -5.90
C ILE A 36 2.99 0.51 -5.54
N VAL A 37 2.77 -0.14 -4.39
CA VAL A 37 1.43 -0.47 -3.92
C VAL A 37 1.13 0.29 -2.64
N LEU A 38 0.14 1.18 -2.69
CA LEU A 38 -0.39 1.88 -1.53
C LEU A 38 -1.52 1.05 -0.91
N THR A 39 -1.29 0.63 0.33
CA THR A 39 -2.20 -0.15 1.16
C THR A 39 -2.49 0.59 2.47
N GLY A 40 -3.29 -0.01 3.35
CA GLY A 40 -3.70 0.58 4.62
C GLY A 40 -4.75 1.69 4.46
N SER A 41 -5.24 2.19 5.59
CA SER A 41 -6.35 3.15 5.64
C SER A 41 -6.07 4.42 4.84
N MET A 42 -4.87 5.00 4.97
CA MET A 42 -4.47 6.21 4.24
C MET A 42 -4.31 5.97 2.73
N GLY A 43 -3.66 4.87 2.34
CA GLY A 43 -3.46 4.53 0.93
C GLY A 43 -4.78 4.24 0.21
N ALA A 44 -5.75 3.64 0.90
CA ALA A 44 -7.07 3.30 0.38
C ALA A 44 -8.06 4.50 0.37
N MET A 45 -7.81 5.54 1.16
CA MET A 45 -8.72 6.66 1.35
C MET A 45 -8.97 7.44 0.05
N LYS A 46 -10.24 7.83 -0.15
CA LYS A 46 -10.66 8.78 -1.20
C LYS A 46 -11.16 10.09 -0.61
N GLU A 47 -11.91 9.99 0.49
CA GLU A 47 -12.48 11.10 1.24
C GLU A 47 -12.13 10.96 2.72
N PRO A 48 -11.88 12.07 3.44
CA PRO A 48 -11.85 13.46 2.95
C PRO A 48 -10.56 13.84 2.22
N ILE A 49 -9.59 12.91 2.16
CA ILE A 49 -8.27 13.15 1.59
C ILE A 49 -7.95 12.00 0.64
N ASN A 50 -7.65 12.33 -0.61
CA ASN A 50 -7.16 11.37 -1.59
C ASN A 50 -5.62 11.34 -1.55
N PHE A 51 -5.08 10.60 -0.57
CA PHE A 51 -3.64 10.51 -0.35
C PHE A 51 -2.91 9.86 -1.52
N TYR A 52 -3.56 8.91 -2.22
CA TYR A 52 -3.02 8.29 -3.43
C TYR A 52 -2.70 9.34 -4.51
N ASP A 53 -3.61 10.27 -4.79
CA ASP A 53 -3.37 11.31 -5.80
C ASP A 53 -2.34 12.36 -5.35
N ILE A 54 -2.22 12.59 -4.04
CA ILE A 54 -1.15 13.44 -3.47
C ILE A 54 0.21 12.77 -3.72
N LEU A 55 0.38 11.53 -3.26
CA LEU A 55 1.63 10.78 -3.42
C LEU A 55 2.01 10.58 -4.89
N LYS A 56 1.05 10.19 -5.74
CA LYS A 56 1.32 9.97 -7.16
C LYS A 56 1.86 11.22 -7.85
N ARG A 57 1.34 12.40 -7.51
CA ARG A 57 1.85 13.69 -8.01
C ARG A 57 3.23 14.03 -7.49
N GLN A 58 3.49 13.78 -6.20
CA GLN A 58 4.79 14.07 -5.58
C GLN A 58 5.90 13.12 -6.04
N LEU A 59 5.58 11.83 -6.21
CA LEU A 59 6.54 10.83 -6.66
C LEU A 59 7.10 11.16 -8.05
N ASN A 60 6.23 11.56 -8.98
CA ASN A 60 6.58 11.86 -10.38
C ASN A 60 7.55 10.82 -10.99
N CYS A 61 7.34 9.54 -10.67
CA CYS A 61 8.21 8.44 -11.06
C CYS A 61 7.59 7.65 -12.22
N PRO A 62 8.40 7.01 -13.07
CA PRO A 62 7.90 6.18 -14.17
C PRO A 62 7.24 4.87 -13.69
N VAL A 63 7.42 4.51 -12.42
CA VAL A 63 6.88 3.28 -11.83
C VAL A 63 5.37 3.42 -11.59
N THR A 64 4.62 2.37 -11.93
CA THR A 64 3.16 2.36 -11.72
C THR A 64 2.82 2.35 -10.23
N VAL A 65 2.02 3.32 -9.80
CA VAL A 65 1.47 3.38 -8.44
C VAL A 65 0.05 2.81 -8.43
N HIS A 66 -0.16 1.73 -7.68
CA HIS A 66 -1.45 1.09 -7.49
C HIS A 66 -2.00 1.36 -6.09
N ARG A 67 -3.32 1.50 -5.99
CA ARG A 67 -4.05 1.57 -4.71
C ARG A 67 -4.81 0.28 -4.50
N LEU A 68 -4.66 -0.31 -3.32
CA LEU A 68 -5.51 -1.41 -2.88
C LEU A 68 -6.70 -0.88 -2.06
N PRO A 69 -7.86 -1.58 -2.10
CA PRO A 69 -8.98 -1.25 -1.23
C PRO A 69 -8.62 -1.56 0.23
N ALA A 70 -9.34 -0.94 1.17
CA ALA A 70 -9.15 -1.19 2.61
C ALA A 70 -9.41 -2.65 3.02
N THR A 71 -10.15 -3.41 2.19
CA THR A 71 -10.46 -4.83 2.37
C THR A 71 -9.41 -5.77 1.78
N SER A 72 -8.28 -5.25 1.28
CA SER A 72 -7.25 -6.09 0.65
C SER A 72 -6.66 -7.14 1.59
N GLY A 73 -6.46 -6.80 2.87
CA GLY A 73 -5.98 -7.73 3.89
C GLY A 73 -6.92 -8.92 4.08
N SER A 74 -8.22 -8.66 4.29
CA SER A 74 -9.21 -9.72 4.46
C SER A 74 -9.42 -10.54 3.19
N LEU A 75 -9.35 -9.91 2.01
CA LEU A 75 -9.37 -10.62 0.73
C LEU A 75 -8.19 -11.57 0.59
N GLY A 76 -6.98 -11.12 0.94
CA GLY A 76 -5.77 -11.94 0.94
C GLY A 76 -5.93 -13.16 1.87
N SER A 77 -6.40 -12.96 3.09
CA SER A 77 -6.68 -14.06 4.03
C SER A 77 -7.69 -15.06 3.48
N ALA A 78 -8.78 -14.58 2.86
CA ALA A 78 -9.78 -15.46 2.26
C ALA A 78 -9.23 -16.27 1.07
N GLN A 79 -8.36 -15.65 0.25
CA GLN A 79 -7.68 -16.33 -0.85
C GLN A 79 -6.76 -17.43 -0.34
N ILE A 80 -5.97 -17.16 0.71
CA ILE A 80 -5.11 -18.14 1.37
C ILE A 80 -5.94 -19.31 1.90
N ALA A 81 -7.02 -19.04 2.65
CA ALA A 81 -7.88 -20.08 3.20
C ALA A 81 -8.52 -20.97 2.13
N ARG A 82 -9.01 -20.36 1.04
CA ARG A 82 -9.56 -21.08 -0.12
C ARG A 82 -8.51 -21.99 -0.77
N ASP A 83 -7.30 -21.49 -0.93
CA ASP A 83 -6.22 -22.23 -1.58
C ASP A 83 -5.77 -23.43 -0.71
N ILE A 84 -5.70 -23.26 0.62
CA ILE A 84 -5.47 -24.35 1.57
C ILE A 84 -6.59 -25.39 1.50
N TYR A 85 -7.85 -24.95 1.50
CA TYR A 85 -9.01 -25.83 1.36
C TYR A 85 -8.95 -26.68 0.08
N ASN A 86 -8.45 -26.10 -1.02
CA ASN A 86 -8.24 -26.78 -2.29
C ASN A 86 -6.95 -27.61 -2.36
N GLY A 87 -6.25 -27.79 -1.24
CA GLY A 87 -5.11 -28.69 -1.12
C GLY A 87 -3.75 -28.09 -1.44
N LYS A 88 -3.63 -26.76 -1.61
CA LYS A 88 -2.30 -26.14 -1.69
C LYS A 88 -1.53 -26.38 -0.39
N LYS A 89 -0.30 -26.87 -0.54
CA LYS A 89 0.62 -27.17 0.58
C LYS A 89 1.65 -26.08 0.82
N GLU A 90 1.74 -25.12 -0.08
CA GLU A 90 2.65 -23.99 0.02
C GLU A 90 1.94 -22.72 -0.43
N ILE A 91 2.09 -21.65 0.34
CA ILE A 91 1.53 -20.33 0.09
C ILE A 91 2.67 -19.31 0.19
N LEU A 92 3.02 -18.66 -0.93
CA LEU A 92 4.09 -17.65 -0.98
C LEU A 92 5.45 -18.16 -0.45
N GLY A 93 5.78 -19.43 -0.72
CA GLY A 93 7.01 -20.07 -0.23
C GLY A 93 6.95 -20.53 1.23
N ILE A 94 5.80 -20.42 1.89
CA ILE A 94 5.58 -20.88 3.26
C ILE A 94 4.77 -22.18 3.21
N GLU A 95 5.31 -23.25 3.80
CA GLU A 95 4.61 -24.53 3.90
C GLU A 95 3.38 -24.41 4.83
N VAL A 96 2.28 -25.02 4.42
CA VAL A 96 1.04 -25.03 5.19
C VAL A 96 1.14 -26.07 6.28
N GLU A 97 1.26 -25.62 7.53
CA GLU A 97 1.24 -26.50 8.69
C GLU A 97 -0.13 -27.20 8.80
N THR A 98 -0.10 -28.52 8.81
CA THR A 98 -1.26 -29.32 9.22
C THR A 98 -1.21 -29.47 10.74
N LEU A 99 -2.18 -28.90 11.44
CA LEU A 99 -2.41 -29.24 12.84
C LEU A 99 -2.72 -30.75 12.93
N PRO A 100 -2.19 -31.45 13.96
CA PRO A 100 -2.43 -32.87 14.17
C PRO A 100 -3.91 -33.20 14.40
#